data_AF-A0A6G0VM06-F1
#
_entry.id   AF-A0A6G0VM06-F1
#
_cell.length_a   1.000
_cell.length_b   1.000
_cell.length_c   1.000
_cell.angle_alpha   90.00
_cell.angle_beta   90.00
_cell.angle_gamma   90.00
#
_symmetry.space_group_name_H-M   'P 1'
#
loop_
_entity.id
_entity.type
_entity.pdbx_description
1 polymer ?
#
loop_
_entity_poly.entity_id
_entity_poly.type
_entity_poly.pdbx_seq_one_letter_code
_entity_poly.pdbx_strand_id
1 'polypeptide(L)'
;MNSNIRFRCTNYSFNVTIIANDKLNEIIEAKKFPHNHPPLKDNSIKLDIIRTSVKRKGTEDQHTKPNTIILKKIRQSRFGTDIEYSSLRLVRKLLYCACKKLFPTLPQTLEDTIDILSAEGDNITTFNDEKFCHISSGKNLILFTCKANLNLLCDSTHVFGDGTFRYAPNFFLQLYTIHVYVNTFYIPVIYCLLPFKNLEMYQYM
;
A
#
# COMPACT_ATOMS: atom_id res chain seq x y z
N MET A 1 -22.84 -0.17 28.24
CA MET A 1 -22.78 1.18 27.65
C MET A 1 -23.46 1.09 26.29
N ASN A 2 -24.66 1.64 26.12
CA ASN A 2 -25.36 1.60 24.82
C ASN A 2 -24.79 2.71 23.93
N SER A 3 -24.16 2.35 22.81
CA SER A 3 -23.42 3.23 21.90
C SER A 3 -24.25 3.68 20.70
N ASN A 4 -25.31 4.44 20.91
CA ASN A 4 -26.23 4.89 19.85
C ASN A 4 -25.54 5.26 18.51
N ILE A 5 -26.03 4.70 17.41
CA ILE A 5 -25.44 4.85 16.08
C ILE A 5 -26.09 6.05 15.38
N ARG A 6 -25.25 6.99 14.91
CA ARG A 6 -25.69 8.18 14.19
C ARG A 6 -25.54 8.01 12.68
N PHE A 7 -26.64 8.18 11.96
CA PHE A 7 -26.72 8.26 10.50
C PHE A 7 -26.94 9.69 10.05
N ARG A 8 -26.35 10.07 8.91
CA ARG A 8 -26.56 11.36 8.25
C ARG A 8 -26.96 11.12 6.80
N CYS A 9 -27.82 11.99 6.27
CA CYS A 9 -28.10 12.03 4.84
C CYS A 9 -26.81 12.12 4.00
N THR A 10 -26.74 11.33 2.93
CA THR A 10 -25.62 11.36 1.98
C THR A 10 -25.65 12.57 1.06
N ASN A 11 -26.80 13.25 0.92
CA ASN A 11 -26.89 14.53 0.22
C ASN A 11 -26.40 15.67 1.14
N TYR A 12 -25.19 16.16 0.90
CA TYR A 12 -24.53 17.18 1.73
C TYR A 12 -25.26 18.52 1.80
N SER A 13 -26.15 18.82 0.84
CA SER A 13 -27.00 20.01 0.88
C SER A 13 -28.05 19.95 2.00
N PHE A 14 -28.28 18.77 2.58
CA PHE A 14 -29.29 18.56 3.62
C PHE A 14 -28.68 17.90 4.87
N ASN A 15 -28.97 18.48 6.03
CA ASN A 15 -28.39 18.06 7.30
C ASN A 15 -29.32 17.17 8.13
N VAL A 16 -30.05 16.28 7.46
CA VAL A 16 -30.91 15.30 8.14
C VAL A 16 -30.04 14.28 8.87
N THR A 17 -30.35 14.02 10.14
CA THR A 17 -29.60 13.09 10.99
C THR A 17 -30.58 12.19 11.72
N ILE A 18 -30.31 10.89 11.75
CA ILE A 18 -31.10 9.88 12.45
C ILE A 18 -30.18 9.18 13.43
N ILE A 19 -30.61 9.02 14.68
CA ILE A 19 -29.90 8.29 15.73
C ILE A 19 -30.71 7.04 16.04
N ALA A 20 -30.09 5.88 15.89
CA ALA A 20 -30.69 4.59 16.18
C ALA A 20 -29.99 3.93 17.37
N ASN A 21 -30.67 2.94 17.98
CA ASN A 21 -30.05 2.09 18.98
C ASN A 21 -28.94 1.20 18.35
N ASP A 22 -28.08 0.64 19.19
CA ASP A 22 -26.98 -0.25 18.76
C ASP A 22 -27.44 -1.44 17.90
N LYS A 23 -28.66 -1.92 18.18
CA LYS A 23 -29.26 -3.06 17.49
C LYS A 23 -29.89 -2.69 16.15
N LEU A 24 -29.93 -1.40 15.80
CA LEU A 24 -30.57 -0.86 14.59
C LEU A 24 -32.06 -1.19 14.45
N ASN A 25 -32.73 -1.49 15.55
CA ASN A 25 -34.14 -1.89 15.56
C ASN A 25 -35.07 -0.71 15.86
N GLU A 26 -34.57 0.34 16.53
CA GLU A 26 -35.38 1.48 16.94
C GLU A 26 -34.66 2.80 16.64
N ILE A 27 -35.43 3.77 16.15
CA ILE A 27 -34.98 5.15 15.98
C ILE A 27 -35.22 5.89 17.29
N ILE A 28 -34.13 6.40 17.88
CA ILE A 28 -34.15 7.15 19.14
C ILE A 28 -34.48 8.61 18.87
N GLU A 29 -33.85 9.19 17.85
CA GLU A 29 -34.01 10.62 17.54
C GLU A 29 -33.84 10.88 16.04
N ALA A 30 -34.67 11.74 15.46
CA ALA A 30 -34.53 12.22 14.08
C ALA A 30 -34.51 13.75 14.07
N LYS A 31 -33.45 14.34 13.51
CA LYS A 31 -33.26 15.79 13.38
C LYS A 31 -33.41 16.23 11.94
N LYS A 32 -34.13 17.33 11.72
CA LYS A 32 -34.33 17.96 10.40
C LYS A 32 -34.96 17.01 9.39
N PHE A 33 -35.87 16.15 9.86
CA PHE A 33 -36.65 15.21 9.07
C PHE A 33 -38.08 15.79 8.87
N PRO A 34 -38.77 15.53 7.74
CA PRO A 34 -38.42 14.66 6.60
C PRO A 34 -37.33 15.25 5.68
N HIS A 35 -36.78 14.40 4.80
CA HIS A 35 -35.84 14.85 3.78
C HIS A 35 -36.50 15.82 2.82
N ASN A 36 -35.85 16.96 2.56
CA ASN A 36 -36.32 17.96 1.60
C ASN A 36 -35.68 17.79 0.21
N HIS A 37 -35.46 16.53 -0.20
CA HIS A 37 -34.99 16.18 -1.53
C HIS A 37 -35.63 14.86 -1.97
N PRO A 38 -35.80 14.64 -3.29
CA PRO A 38 -36.31 13.37 -3.78
C PRO A 38 -35.37 12.21 -3.41
N PRO A 39 -35.89 10.96 -3.35
CA PRO A 39 -35.06 9.78 -3.18
C PRO A 39 -33.90 9.76 -4.18
N LEU A 40 -32.73 9.34 -3.71
CA LEU A 40 -31.57 9.18 -4.58
C LEU A 40 -31.85 8.10 -5.63
N LYS A 41 -31.33 8.28 -6.85
CA LYS A 41 -31.48 7.30 -7.92
C LYS A 41 -30.90 5.96 -7.48
N ASP A 42 -31.57 4.85 -7.76
CA ASP A 42 -31.13 3.50 -7.38
C ASP A 42 -29.67 3.22 -7.78
N ASN A 43 -29.24 3.68 -8.96
CA ASN A 43 -27.86 3.52 -9.42
C ASN A 43 -26.83 4.19 -8.50
N SER A 44 -27.15 5.33 -7.89
CA SER A 44 -26.24 6.00 -6.95
C SER A 44 -26.07 5.20 -5.66
N ILE A 45 -27.15 4.62 -5.14
CA ILE A 45 -27.12 3.76 -3.95
C ILE A 45 -26.34 2.47 -4.25
N LYS A 46 -26.60 1.83 -5.40
CA LYS A 46 -25.84 0.65 -5.87
C LYS A 46 -24.34 0.93 -5.93
N LEU A 47 -23.94 2.08 -6.47
CA LEU A 47 -22.54 2.49 -6.54
C LEU A 47 -21.92 2.70 -5.16
N ASP A 48 -22.63 3.31 -4.22
CA ASP A 48 -22.12 3.55 -2.86
C ASP A 48 -21.94 2.26 -2.06
N ILE A 49 -22.82 1.27 -2.26
CA ILE A 49 -22.65 -0.09 -1.69
C ILE A 49 -21.34 -0.70 -2.20
N ILE A 50 -21.11 -0.65 -3.52
CA ILE A 50 -19.90 -1.21 -4.14
C ILE A 50 -18.65 -0.47 -3.66
N ARG A 51 -18.66 0.87 -3.65
CA ARG A 51 -17.55 1.69 -3.15
C ARG A 51 -17.18 1.31 -1.72
N THR A 52 -18.18 1.17 -0.85
CA THR A 52 -17.96 0.82 0.55
C THR A 52 -17.38 -0.58 0.69
N SER A 53 -17.92 -1.56 -0.06
CA SER A 53 -17.40 -2.93 -0.04
C SER A 53 -15.99 -3.05 -0.60
N VAL A 54 -15.67 -2.34 -1.68
CA VAL A 54 -14.34 -2.33 -2.30
C VAL A 54 -13.34 -1.67 -1.36
N LYS A 55 -13.70 -0.50 -0.80
CA LYS A 55 -12.89 0.23 0.17
C LYS A 55 -12.53 -0.65 1.37
N ARG A 56 -13.53 -1.29 1.98
CA ARG A 56 -13.33 -2.20 3.12
C ARG A 56 -12.38 -3.35 2.77
N LYS A 57 -12.59 -4.00 1.62
CA LYS A 57 -11.74 -5.13 1.24
C LYS A 57 -10.31 -4.71 0.92
N GLY A 58 -10.12 -3.56 0.28
CA GLY A 58 -8.79 -3.01 0.02
C GLY A 58 -8.02 -2.61 1.26
N THR A 59 -8.72 -2.26 2.34
CA THR A 59 -8.06 -1.99 3.63
C THR A 59 -7.72 -3.26 4.41
N GLU A 60 -8.48 -4.34 4.20
CA GLU A 60 -8.22 -5.66 4.82
C GLU A 60 -7.13 -6.46 4.08
N ASP A 61 -6.99 -6.27 2.77
CA ASP A 61 -6.17 -7.09 1.87
C ASP A 61 -5.35 -6.18 0.96
N GLN A 62 -4.13 -5.87 1.41
CA GLN A 62 -3.25 -4.89 0.75
C GLN A 62 -2.43 -5.49 -0.39
N HIS A 63 -2.26 -6.82 -0.42
CA HIS A 63 -1.43 -7.50 -1.41
C HIS A 63 -2.20 -7.89 -2.68
N THR A 64 -3.53 -7.95 -2.62
CA THR A 64 -4.34 -8.24 -3.80
C THR A 64 -4.41 -7.03 -4.73
N LYS A 65 -4.17 -7.26 -6.03
CA LYS A 65 -4.26 -6.22 -7.06
C LYS A 65 -5.62 -5.50 -7.00
N PRO A 66 -5.65 -4.15 -6.99
CA PRO A 66 -6.88 -3.37 -6.89
C PRO A 66 -7.98 -3.76 -7.89
N ASN A 67 -7.61 -4.04 -9.15
CA ASN A 67 -8.57 -4.48 -10.17
C ASN A 67 -9.23 -5.82 -9.84
N THR A 68 -8.50 -6.77 -9.25
CA THR A 68 -9.04 -8.06 -8.83
C THR A 68 -10.08 -7.87 -7.72
N ILE A 69 -9.80 -7.00 -6.75
CA ILE A 69 -10.74 -6.66 -5.67
C ILE A 69 -12.03 -6.07 -6.26
N ILE A 70 -11.90 -5.08 -7.15
CA ILE A 70 -13.04 -4.40 -7.78
C ILE A 70 -13.90 -5.38 -8.57
N LEU A 71 -13.30 -6.17 -9.45
CA LEU A 71 -14.02 -7.13 -10.27
C LEU A 71 -14.72 -8.21 -9.43
N LYS A 72 -14.05 -8.72 -8.38
CA LYS A 72 -14.64 -9.68 -7.45
C LYS A 72 -15.84 -9.10 -6.73
N LYS A 73 -15.76 -7.86 -6.25
CA LYS A 73 -16.87 -7.19 -5.55
C LYS A 73 -18.02 -6.83 -6.45
N ILE A 74 -17.76 -6.41 -7.69
CA ILE A 74 -18.82 -6.18 -8.69
C ILE A 74 -19.55 -7.49 -9.01
N ARG A 75 -18.83 -8.59 -9.24
CA ARG A 75 -19.44 -9.91 -9.50
C ARG A 75 -20.24 -10.44 -8.32
N GLN A 76 -19.78 -10.19 -7.09
CA GLN A 76 -20.49 -10.55 -5.87
C GLN A 76 -21.70 -9.65 -5.62
N SER A 77 -21.73 -8.45 -6.19
CA SER A 77 -22.89 -7.57 -6.09
C SER A 77 -24.02 -8.08 -6.98
N ARG A 78 -25.26 -7.98 -6.51
CA ARG A 78 -26.47 -8.27 -7.31
C ARG A 78 -26.69 -7.27 -8.47
N PHE A 79 -25.75 -6.34 -8.69
CA PHE A 79 -25.91 -5.17 -9.56
C PHE A 79 -24.87 -5.11 -10.69
N GLY A 80 -24.17 -6.21 -10.98
CA GLY A 80 -22.98 -6.22 -11.85
C GLY A 80 -23.20 -5.75 -13.29
N THR A 81 -24.43 -5.76 -13.79
CA THR A 81 -24.81 -5.35 -15.16
C THR A 81 -25.07 -3.86 -15.32
N ASP A 82 -25.31 -3.13 -14.23
CA ASP A 82 -25.87 -1.76 -14.27
C ASP A 82 -24.82 -0.67 -14.00
N ILE A 83 -23.53 -1.04 -13.96
CA ILE A 83 -22.45 -0.12 -13.57
C ILE A 83 -21.87 0.55 -14.81
N GLU A 84 -22.09 1.85 -14.95
CA GLU A 84 -21.41 2.64 -15.97
C GLU A 84 -19.89 2.61 -15.80
N TYR A 85 -19.18 2.44 -16.91
CA TYR A 85 -17.71 2.42 -16.93
C TYR A 85 -17.09 3.70 -16.33
N SER A 86 -17.72 4.85 -16.54
CA SER A 86 -17.35 6.16 -15.97
C SER A 86 -17.18 6.10 -14.45
N SER A 87 -18.04 5.32 -13.77
CA SER A 87 -18.07 5.16 -12.32
C SER A 87 -16.93 4.28 -11.79
N LEU A 88 -16.41 3.37 -12.60
CA LEU A 88 -15.28 2.51 -12.22
C LEU A 88 -14.01 3.30 -11.95
N ARG A 89 -13.81 4.42 -12.66
CA ARG A 89 -12.69 5.34 -12.39
C ARG A 89 -12.73 5.88 -10.97
N LEU A 90 -13.93 6.26 -10.50
CA LEU A 90 -14.12 6.78 -9.14
C LEU A 90 -13.93 5.68 -8.09
N VAL A 91 -14.45 4.47 -8.34
CA VAL A 91 -14.25 3.30 -7.47
C VAL A 91 -12.77 2.98 -7.31
N ARG A 92 -12.01 2.96 -8.41
CA ARG A 92 -10.54 2.78 -8.38
C ARG A 92 -9.87 3.85 -7.54
N LYS A 93 -10.15 5.13 -7.81
CA LYS A 93 -9.55 6.25 -7.06
C LYS A 93 -9.83 6.14 -5.56
N LEU A 94 -11.07 5.82 -5.17
CA LEU A 94 -11.46 5.64 -3.77
C LEU A 94 -10.71 4.49 -3.10
N LEU A 95 -10.57 3.35 -3.79
CA LEU A 95 -9.80 2.22 -3.32
C LEU A 95 -8.34 2.62 -3.08
N TYR A 96 -7.68 3.22 -4.08
CA TYR A 96 -6.30 3.69 -3.95
C TYR A 96 -6.12 4.68 -2.81
N CYS A 97 -7.01 5.66 -2.66
CA CYS A 97 -6.95 6.62 -1.57
C CYS A 97 -7.12 5.96 -0.20
N ALA A 98 -7.94 4.92 -0.09
CA ALA A 98 -8.15 4.21 1.17
C ALA A 98 -6.95 3.34 1.53
N CYS A 99 -6.42 2.57 0.57
CA CYS A 99 -5.19 1.81 0.75
C CYS A 99 -4.01 2.72 1.08
N LYS A 100 -3.88 3.88 0.40
CA LYS A 100 -2.81 4.85 0.65
C LYS A 100 -2.73 5.32 2.11
N LYS A 101 -3.86 5.39 2.82
CA LYS A 101 -3.91 5.80 4.24
C LYS A 101 -3.34 4.77 5.20
N LEU A 102 -3.15 3.53 4.76
CA LEU A 102 -2.55 2.46 5.57
C LEU A 102 -1.03 2.42 5.45
N PHE A 103 -0.48 3.01 4.39
CA PHE A 103 0.97 3.08 4.23
C PHE A 103 1.52 4.23 5.07
N PRO A 104 2.71 4.07 5.66
CA PRO A 104 3.38 5.16 6.35
C PRO A 104 3.63 6.34 5.41
N THR A 105 3.78 7.52 6.00
CA THR A 105 4.21 8.70 5.24
C THR A 105 5.57 8.45 4.62
N LEU A 106 5.75 8.90 3.38
CA LEU A 106 7.04 8.79 2.72
C LEU A 106 8.10 9.60 3.51
N PRO A 107 9.31 9.05 3.70
CA PRO A 107 10.40 9.78 4.33
C PRO A 107 10.69 11.07 3.56
N GLN A 108 11.09 12.12 4.29
CA GLN A 108 11.43 13.42 3.70
C GLN A 108 12.95 13.63 3.63
N THR A 109 13.72 12.86 4.39
CA THR A 109 15.17 12.91 4.42
C THR A 109 15.80 11.52 4.35
N LEU A 110 17.11 11.48 4.09
CA LEU A 110 17.89 10.24 4.20
C LEU A 110 17.86 9.68 5.63
N GLU A 111 17.98 10.55 6.63
CA GLU A 111 17.99 10.19 8.04
C GLU A 111 16.64 9.60 8.46
N ASP A 112 15.52 10.24 8.09
CA ASP A 112 14.17 9.70 8.29
C ASP A 112 14.03 8.29 7.69
N THR A 113 14.64 8.07 6.51
CA THR A 113 14.58 6.77 5.83
C THR A 113 15.29 5.69 6.66
N ILE A 114 16.49 6.00 7.16
CA ILE A 114 17.26 5.09 8.01
C ILE A 114 16.54 4.84 9.34
N ASP A 115 15.98 5.88 9.95
CA ASP A 115 15.24 5.79 11.21
C ASP A 115 13.99 4.93 11.07
N ILE A 116 13.19 5.12 10.01
CA ILE A 116 12.01 4.28 9.74
C ILE A 116 12.42 2.82 9.55
N LEU A 117 13.45 2.56 8.73
CA LEU A 117 13.92 1.19 8.48
C LEU A 117 14.50 0.52 9.73
N SER A 118 15.10 1.31 10.62
CA SER A 118 15.65 0.82 11.89
C SER A 118 14.56 0.61 12.96
N ALA A 119 13.56 1.49 13.02
CA ALA A 119 12.48 1.46 14.01
C ALA A 119 11.40 0.42 13.71
N GLU A 120 11.02 0.26 12.44
CA GLU A 120 10.08 -0.78 12.00
C GLU A 120 10.70 -2.19 12.07
N GLY A 121 12.03 -2.28 12.20
CA GLY A 121 12.76 -3.51 12.49
C GLY A 121 12.39 -4.66 11.57
N ASP A 122 12.15 -5.84 12.16
CA ASP A 122 11.90 -7.08 11.42
C ASP A 122 10.59 -7.06 10.60
N ASN A 123 9.62 -6.19 10.92
CA ASN A 123 8.32 -6.17 10.23
C ASN A 123 8.43 -5.79 8.75
N ILE A 124 9.41 -4.97 8.39
CA ILE A 124 9.63 -4.52 7.00
C ILE A 124 10.99 -4.93 6.44
N THR A 125 11.90 -5.40 7.30
CA THR A 125 13.25 -5.82 6.89
C THR A 125 13.37 -7.33 6.73
N THR A 126 12.33 -8.11 7.02
CA THR A 126 12.32 -9.57 6.81
C THR A 126 11.46 -10.01 5.63
N PHE A 127 11.81 -11.14 5.05
CA PHE A 127 11.02 -11.88 4.07
C PHE A 127 11.08 -13.36 4.43
N ASN A 128 9.92 -14.02 4.59
CA ASN A 128 9.81 -15.41 5.07
C ASN A 128 10.59 -15.66 6.39
N ASP A 129 10.42 -14.77 7.37
CA ASP A 129 11.09 -14.81 8.68
C ASP A 129 12.64 -14.73 8.62
N GLU A 130 13.19 -14.34 7.48
CA GLU A 130 14.62 -14.11 7.28
C GLU A 130 14.91 -12.63 7.04
N LYS A 131 15.96 -12.10 7.69
CA LYS A 131 16.41 -10.73 7.45
C LYS A 131 16.85 -10.56 5.98
N PHE A 132 16.18 -9.65 5.30
CA PHE A 132 16.39 -9.33 3.89
C PHE A 132 16.99 -7.93 3.67
N CYS A 133 16.69 -6.97 4.55
CA CYS A 133 17.20 -5.61 4.49
C CYS A 133 18.23 -5.37 5.61
N HIS A 134 19.42 -4.92 5.24
CA HIS A 134 20.55 -4.69 6.11
C HIS A 134 21.01 -3.24 5.98
N ILE A 135 21.19 -2.57 7.11
CA ILE A 135 21.60 -1.16 7.17
C ILE A 135 22.98 -1.09 7.79
N SER A 136 23.91 -0.41 7.13
CA SER A 136 25.24 -0.14 7.68
C SER A 136 25.18 0.96 8.74
N SER A 137 25.69 0.64 9.94
CA SER A 137 25.88 1.62 11.01
C SER A 137 26.91 2.67 10.59
N GLY A 138 26.45 3.90 10.31
CA GLY A 138 27.30 5.09 10.11
C GLY A 138 27.59 5.50 8.66
N LYS A 139 27.22 4.70 7.65
CA LYS A 139 27.42 5.05 6.22
C LYS A 139 26.13 5.21 5.42
N ASN A 140 24.97 5.01 6.04
CA ASN A 140 23.64 5.09 5.42
C ASN A 140 23.52 4.23 4.14
N LEU A 141 24.25 3.12 4.09
CA LEU A 141 24.20 2.12 3.04
C LEU A 141 23.11 1.11 3.39
N ILE A 142 22.20 0.86 2.44
CA ILE A 142 21.17 -0.18 2.57
C ILE A 142 21.48 -1.31 1.59
N LEU A 143 21.51 -2.54 2.10
CA LEU A 143 21.71 -3.76 1.34
C LEU A 143 20.46 -4.63 1.41
N PHE A 144 20.03 -5.15 0.28
CA PHE A 144 18.98 -6.15 0.18
C PHE A 144 19.58 -7.46 -0.30
N THR A 145 19.54 -8.48 0.55
CA THR A 145 20.04 -9.83 0.27
C THR A 145 19.51 -10.80 1.33
N CYS A 146 19.66 -12.11 1.12
CA CYS A 146 19.37 -13.14 2.10
C CYS A 146 20.50 -14.17 2.13
N LYS A 147 20.49 -15.08 3.10
CA LYS A 147 21.48 -16.16 3.23
C LYS A 147 21.57 -17.01 1.97
N ALA A 148 20.45 -17.32 1.32
CA ALA A 148 20.46 -18.08 0.07
C ALA A 148 21.21 -17.34 -1.06
N ASN A 149 20.98 -16.03 -1.18
CA ASN A 149 21.70 -15.20 -2.15
C ASN A 149 23.20 -15.11 -1.83
N LEU A 150 23.56 -14.98 -0.54
CA LEU A 150 24.96 -14.94 -0.11
C LEU A 150 25.68 -16.27 -0.32
N ASN A 151 25.01 -17.41 -0.04
CA ASN A 151 25.56 -18.72 -0.35
C ASN A 151 25.82 -18.86 -1.86
N LEU A 152 24.86 -18.42 -2.68
CA LEU A 152 25.01 -18.45 -4.13
C LEU A 152 26.19 -17.56 -4.58
N LEU A 153 26.38 -16.40 -3.95
CA LEU A 153 27.54 -15.54 -4.18
C LEU A 153 28.86 -16.22 -3.84
N CYS A 154 28.94 -16.91 -2.69
CA CYS A 154 30.13 -17.65 -2.27
C CYS A 154 30.46 -18.82 -3.20
N ASP A 155 29.45 -19.51 -3.73
CA ASP A 155 29.62 -20.66 -4.63
C ASP A 155 29.91 -20.24 -6.08
N SER A 156 29.75 -18.96 -6.40
CA SER A 156 29.87 -18.45 -7.77
C SER A 156 31.31 -18.14 -8.15
N THR A 157 31.72 -18.65 -9.31
CA THR A 157 33.04 -18.39 -9.90
C THR A 157 33.14 -17.00 -10.52
N HIS A 158 32.02 -16.45 -10.97
CA HIS A 158 31.96 -15.15 -11.64
C HIS A 158 30.96 -14.24 -10.93
N VAL A 159 31.45 -13.07 -10.55
CA VAL A 159 30.68 -12.02 -9.89
C VAL A 159 30.76 -10.76 -10.73
N PHE A 160 29.61 -10.12 -10.95
CA PHE A 160 29.48 -8.92 -11.76
C PHE A 160 28.82 -7.83 -10.93
N GLY A 161 29.31 -6.60 -11.07
CA GLY A 161 28.69 -5.43 -10.47
C GLY A 161 28.11 -4.52 -11.55
N ASP A 162 26.86 -4.09 -11.38
CA ASP A 162 26.23 -3.08 -12.25
C ASP A 162 25.56 -2.00 -11.40
N GLY A 163 25.72 -0.75 -11.81
CA GLY A 163 25.26 0.40 -11.06
C GLY A 163 24.43 1.35 -11.92
N THR A 164 23.19 1.60 -11.51
CA THR A 164 22.27 2.51 -12.22
C THR A 164 21.94 3.74 -11.37
N PHE A 165 22.08 4.93 -11.96
CA PHE A 165 21.73 6.19 -11.31
C PHE A 165 20.26 6.58 -11.54
N ARG A 166 19.68 6.13 -12.66
CA ARG A 166 18.32 6.51 -13.09
C ARG A 166 17.22 5.94 -12.21
N TYR A 167 17.46 4.77 -11.61
CA TYR A 167 16.47 4.01 -10.85
C TYR A 167 16.74 4.03 -9.34
N ALA A 168 17.68 4.87 -8.88
CA ALA A 168 17.91 5.05 -7.46
C ALA A 168 16.65 5.66 -6.79
N PRO A 169 16.18 5.11 -5.66
CA PRO A 169 15.13 5.72 -4.86
C PRO A 169 15.56 7.10 -4.37
N ASN A 170 14.57 7.93 -4.01
CA ASN A 170 14.84 9.23 -3.39
C ASN A 170 15.82 9.07 -2.22
N PHE A 171 16.68 10.08 -2.05
CA PHE A 171 17.76 10.16 -1.05
C PHE A 171 18.99 9.29 -1.33
N PHE A 172 18.95 8.44 -2.36
CA PHE A 172 20.11 7.67 -2.83
C PHE A 172 20.55 8.15 -4.21
N LEU A 173 21.85 8.15 -4.45
CA LEU A 173 22.40 8.55 -5.74
C LEU A 173 22.50 7.38 -6.71
N GLN A 174 22.65 6.16 -6.21
CA GLN A 174 22.89 4.98 -7.04
C GLN A 174 22.23 3.74 -6.46
N LEU A 175 21.58 2.97 -7.34
CA LEU A 175 21.25 1.57 -7.10
C LEU A 175 22.38 0.72 -7.71
N TYR A 176 23.18 0.10 -6.86
CA TYR A 176 24.22 -0.84 -7.28
C TYR A 176 23.74 -2.27 -7.06
N THR A 177 24.08 -3.18 -7.96
CA THR A 177 23.62 -4.56 -7.93
C THR A 177 24.79 -5.50 -8.16
N ILE A 178 24.87 -6.55 -7.35
CA ILE A 178 25.82 -7.64 -7.53
C ILE A 178 25.08 -8.82 -8.12
N HIS A 179 25.60 -9.34 -9.22
CA HIS A 179 25.06 -10.46 -9.97
C HIS A 179 26.05 -11.62 -9.97
N VAL A 180 25.50 -12.81 -10.04
CA VAL A 180 26.25 -14.05 -10.25
C VAL A 180 25.81 -14.70 -11.55
N TYR A 181 26.69 -15.52 -12.14
CA TYR A 181 26.36 -16.29 -13.33
C TYR A 181 26.15 -17.76 -12.97
N VAL A 182 24.89 -18.19 -13.03
CA VAL A 182 24.46 -19.54 -12.62
C VAL A 182 23.53 -20.12 -13.67
N ASN A 183 23.79 -21.34 -14.11
CA ASN A 183 22.98 -22.05 -15.11
C ASN A 183 22.68 -21.21 -16.36
N THR A 184 23.68 -20.47 -16.85
CA THR A 184 23.57 -19.54 -18.00
C THR A 184 22.78 -18.25 -17.79
N PHE A 185 22.32 -17.98 -16.56
CA PHE A 185 21.61 -16.74 -16.20
C PHE A 185 22.46 -15.80 -15.36
N TYR A 186 22.25 -14.50 -15.56
CA TYR A 186 22.72 -13.46 -14.66
C TYR A 186 21.64 -13.22 -13.60
N ILE A 187 21.97 -13.53 -12.35
CA ILE A 187 21.03 -13.46 -11.24
C ILE A 187 21.51 -12.39 -10.26
N PRO A 188 20.75 -11.31 -10.03
CA PRO A 188 21.07 -10.34 -8.99
C PRO A 188 20.88 -11.00 -7.62
N VAL A 189 21.93 -10.97 -6.81
CA VAL A 189 21.96 -11.55 -5.46
C VAL A 189 22.00 -10.48 -4.38
N ILE A 190 22.54 -9.30 -4.66
CA ILE A 190 22.59 -8.18 -3.71
C ILE A 190 22.16 -6.90 -4.42
N TYR A 191 21.30 -6.12 -3.78
CA TYR A 191 20.96 -4.76 -4.19
C TYR A 191 21.43 -3.77 -3.12
N CYS A 192 22.12 -2.72 -3.53
CA CYS A 192 22.70 -1.71 -2.65
C CYS A 192 22.18 -0.33 -3.01
N LEU A 193 21.66 0.39 -2.03
CA LEU A 193 21.31 1.81 -2.15
C LEU A 193 22.43 2.65 -1.58
N LEU A 194 23.17 3.31 -2.46
CA LEU A 194 24.34 4.11 -2.09
C LEU A 194 23.95 5.59 -2.00
N PRO A 195 24.21 6.25 -0.84
CA PRO A 195 23.92 7.67 -0.68
C PRO A 195 24.94 8.57 -1.39
N PHE A 196 26.15 8.07 -1.65
CA PHE A 196 27.25 8.83 -2.24
C PHE A 196 27.96 8.07 -3.37
N LYS A 197 28.52 8.81 -4.34
CA LYS A 197 29.34 8.30 -5.44
C LYS A 197 30.80 8.67 -5.23
N ASN A 198 31.46 8.04 -4.26
CA ASN A 198 32.88 8.25 -4.01
C ASN A 198 33.61 6.92 -3.84
N LEU A 199 34.93 6.94 -4.01
CA LEU A 199 35.76 5.74 -3.94
C LEU A 199 35.63 5.04 -2.58
N GLU A 200 35.55 5.81 -1.49
CA GLU A 200 35.39 5.27 -0.14
C GLU A 200 34.11 4.43 0.00
N MET A 201 32.99 4.87 -0.58
CA MET A 201 31.74 4.12 -0.56
C MET A 201 31.85 2.81 -1.34
N TYR A 202 32.54 2.80 -2.48
CA TYR A 202 32.76 1.58 -3.26
C TYR A 202 33.74 0.61 -2.59
N GLN A 203 34.69 1.11 -1.80
CA GLN A 203 35.62 0.28 -1.03
C GLN A 203 34.96 -0.29 0.24
N TYR A 204 33.97 0.41 0.78
CA TYR A 204 33.22 -0.01 1.95
C TYR A 204 32.20 -1.11 1.63
N MET A 205 31.62 -1.05 0.43
CA MET A 205 30.69 -2.05 -0.09
C MET A 205 31.39 -3.37 -0.40
#